data_AF-C0FSJ1-F1
#
_entry.id   AF-C0FSJ1-F1
#
_cell.length_a   1.000
_cell.length_b   1.000
_cell.length_c   1.000
_cell.angle_alpha   90.00
_cell.angle_beta   90.00
_cell.angle_gamma   90.00
#
_symmetry.space_group_name_H-M   'P 1'
#
loop_
_entity.id
_entity.type
_entity.pdbx_description
1 polymer ?
#
loop_
_entity_poly.entity_id
_entity_poly.type
_entity_poly.pdbx_seq_one_letter_code
_entity_poly.pdbx_strand_id
1 'polypeptide(L)' 'MVHDIVQKVMANMQISGSVSGMHGVFKDMNDAINASIEAQKKVCTMTLDQREQIISLIRKKHMKMQKF' A
#
# COMPACT_ATOMS: atom_id res chain seq x y z
N MET A 1 13.10 -10.67 -29.25
CA MET A 1 12.84 -9.30 -29.77
C MET A 1 11.36 -8.95 -29.83
N VAL A 2 10.49 -9.64 -30.59
CA VAL A 2 9.02 -9.39 -30.49
C VAL A 2 8.40 -10.12 -29.29
N HIS A 3 8.85 -11.34 -29.01
CA HIS A 3 8.36 -12.13 -27.87
C HIS A 3 8.56 -11.41 -26.52
N ASP A 4 9.73 -10.81 -26.30
CA ASP A 4 10.05 -10.07 -25.07
C ASP A 4 9.19 -8.81 -24.92
N ILE A 5 8.87 -8.14 -26.03
CA ILE A 5 7.98 -6.97 -26.05
C ILE A 5 6.55 -7.41 -25.69
N VAL A 6 6.08 -8.51 -26.26
CA VAL A 6 4.75 -9.06 -25.96
C VAL A 6 4.66 -9.48 -24.49
N GLN A 7 5.67 -10.16 -23.95
CA GLN A 7 5.72 -10.53 -22.53
C GLN A 7 5.68 -9.29 -21.62
N LYS A 8 6.44 -8.24 -21.97
CA LYS A 8 6.43 -6.98 -21.22
C LYS A 8 5.07 -6.27 -21.26
N VAL A 9 4.40 -6.27 -22.42
CA VAL A 9 3.05 -5.70 -22.57
C VAL A 9 2.02 -6.51 -21.78
N MET A 10 2.09 -7.84 -21.80
CA MET A 10 1.22 -8.70 -21.01
C MET A 10 1.43 -8.52 -19.50
N ALA A 11 2.68 -8.39 -19.05
CA ALA A 11 3.01 -8.09 -17.66
C ALA A 11 2.46 -6.72 -17.23
N ASN A 12 2.65 -5.69 -18.07
CA ASN A 12 2.08 -4.36 -17.82
C ASN A 12 0.54 -4.38 -17.78
N MET A 13 -0.09 -5.19 -18.63
CA MET A 13 -1.54 -5.35 -18.65
C MET A 13 -2.04 -6.10 -17.39
N GLN A 14 -1.29 -7.07 -16.87
CA GLN A 14 -1.63 -7.76 -15.61
C GLN A 14 -1.41 -6.90 -14.35
N ILE A 15 -0.46 -5.97 -14.37
CA ILE A 15 -0.25 -5.00 -13.27
C ILE A 15 -1.43 -4.01 -13.18
N SER A 16 -2.22 -3.84 -14.25
CA SER A 16 -3.48 -3.09 -14.23
C SER A 16 -4.64 -3.84 -13.53
N GLY A 17 -4.32 -4.79 -12.66
CA GLY A 17 -5.27 -5.40 -11.75
C GLY A 17 -6.04 -4.32 -10.97
N SER A 18 -7.35 -4.53 -10.83
CA SER A 18 -8.22 -3.57 -10.16
C SER A 18 -7.74 -3.33 -8.72
N VAL A 19 -7.31 -2.10 -8.42
CA VAL A 19 -7.05 -1.60 -7.06
C VAL A 19 -8.28 -1.67 -6.13
N SER A 20 -9.43 -2.07 -6.67
CA SER A 20 -10.67 -2.23 -5.93
C SER A 20 -10.50 -3.26 -4.80
N GLY A 21 -10.70 -2.81 -3.56
CA GLY A 21 -10.59 -3.66 -2.36
C GLY A 21 -9.21 -3.64 -1.66
N MET A 22 -8.18 -3.05 -2.28
CA MET A 22 -6.85 -2.92 -1.67
C MET A 22 -6.73 -1.60 -0.91
N HIS A 23 -6.56 -1.67 0.42
CA HIS A 23 -6.39 -0.47 1.24
C HIS A 23 -4.96 0.06 1.10
N GLY A 24 -4.83 1.33 0.73
CA GLY A 24 -3.53 2.01 0.57
C GLY A 24 -2.84 1.78 -0.77
N VAL A 25 -3.52 1.22 -1.78
CA VAL A 25 -3.00 1.06 -3.14
C VAL A 25 -3.76 2.01 -4.08
N PHE A 26 -3.02 2.80 -4.85
CA PHE A 26 -3.55 3.84 -5.72
C PHE A 26 -3.13 3.60 -7.18
N LYS A 27 -3.92 4.12 -8.13
CA LYS A 27 -3.63 3.99 -9.57
C LYS A 27 -2.51 4.91 -10.02
N ASP A 28 -2.47 6.10 -9.43
CA ASP A 28 -1.49 7.14 -9.75
C ASP A 28 -0.62 7.45 -8.51
N MET A 29 0.64 7.80 -8.77
CA MET A 29 1.58 8.16 -7.70
C MET A 29 1.16 9.42 -6.97
N ASN A 30 0.59 10.41 -7.65
CA ASN A 30 0.14 11.66 -7.03
C ASN A 30 -1.01 11.41 -6.07
N ASP A 31 -1.92 10.49 -6.39
CA ASP A 31 -3.01 10.09 -5.50
C ASP A 31 -2.46 9.47 -4.20
N ALA A 32 -1.44 8.62 -4.33
CA ALA A 32 -0.75 8.02 -3.18
C ALA A 32 -0.06 9.09 -2.31
N ILE A 33 0.59 10.07 -2.93
CA ILE A 33 1.25 11.19 -2.24
C ILE A 33 0.21 12.03 -1.50
N ASN A 34 -0.87 12.43 -2.16
CA ASN A 34 -1.92 13.26 -1.58
C ASN A 34 -2.58 12.56 -0.38
N ALA A 35 -2.96 11.29 -0.52
CA ALA A 35 -3.54 10.51 0.56
C ALA A 35 -2.55 10.35 1.74
N SER A 36 -1.27 10.17 1.46
CA SER A 36 -0.22 10.08 2.49
C SER A 36 -0.04 11.39 3.25
N ILE A 37 -0.08 12.54 2.55
CA ILE A 37 -0.01 13.87 3.17
C ILE A 37 -1.21 14.08 4.10
N GLU A 38 -2.42 13.71 3.68
CA GLU A 38 -3.62 13.81 4.51
C GLU A 38 -3.55 12.92 5.75
N ALA A 39 -3.15 11.66 5.59
CA ALA A 39 -2.95 10.74 6.72
C ALA A 39 -1.90 11.28 7.70
N GLN A 40 -0.80 11.84 7.18
CA GLN A 40 0.29 12.38 7.99
C GLN A 40 -0.15 13.56 8.86
N LYS A 41 -1.06 14.42 8.36
CA LYS A 41 -1.66 15.51 9.16
C LYS A 41 -2.40 14.97 10.38
N LYS A 42 -3.00 13.78 10.29
CA LYS A 42 -3.63 13.14 11.46
C LYS A 42 -2.57 12.56 12.39
N VAL A 43 -1.66 11.75 11.86
CA VAL A 43 -0.63 11.06 12.66
C VAL A 43 0.25 12.04 13.43
N CYS A 44 0.60 13.19 12.84
CA CYS A 44 1.43 14.20 13.48
C CYS A 44 0.80 14.81 14.74
N THR A 45 -0.53 14.83 14.83
CA THR A 45 -1.29 15.32 15.99
C THR A 45 -1.60 14.26 17.04
N MET A 46 -1.30 12.98 16.77
CA MET A 46 -1.53 11.88 17.71
C MET A 46 -0.50 11.88 18.84
N THR A 47 -0.93 11.43 20.03
CA THR A 47 -0.05 11.19 21.17
C THR A 47 0.86 9.98 20.94
N LEU A 48 1.90 9.84 21.77
CA LEU A 48 2.79 8.67 21.70
C LEU A 48 2.03 7.36 21.93
N ASP A 49 1.10 7.31 22.89
CA ASP A 49 0.31 6.11 23.16
C ASP A 49 -0.56 5.71 21.97
N GLN A 50 -1.20 6.69 21.32
CA GLN A 50 -2.01 6.45 20.12
C GLN A 50 -1.16 5.91 18.97
N ARG A 51 0.08 6.42 18.80
CA ARG A 51 1.01 5.90 17.80
C ARG A 51 1.50 4.49 18.14
N GLU A 52 1.80 4.19 19.41
CA GLU A 52 2.23 2.85 19.82
C GLU A 52 1.11 1.83 19.66
N GLN A 53 -0.15 2.20 19.89
CA GLN A 53 -1.30 1.33 19.60
C GLN A 53 -1.33 0.90 18.12
N ILE A 54 -1.10 1.83 17.20
CA ILE A 54 -1.02 1.53 15.76
C ILE A 54 0.15 0.57 15.47
N ILE A 55 1.34 0.87 16.00
CA ILE A 55 2.54 0.04 15.81
C ILE A 55 2.32 -1.38 16.34
N SER A 56 1.73 -1.51 17.52
CA SER A 56 1.40 -2.79 18.14
C SER A 56 0.47 -3.64 17.28
N LEU A 57 -0.57 -3.04 16.70
CA LEU A 57 -1.49 -3.72 15.78
C LEU A 57 -0.79 -4.20 14.51
N ILE A 58 0.09 -3.39 13.93
CA ILE A 58 0.90 -3.76 12.75
C ILE A 58 1.78 -4.97 13.08
N ARG A 59 2.51 -4.94 14.20
CA ARG A 59 3.35 -6.06 14.66
C ARG A 59 2.52 -7.33 14.84
N LYS A 60 1.36 -7.23 15.49
CA LYS A 60 0.43 -8.35 15.70
C LYS A 60 -0.05 -8.95 14.38
N LYS A 61 -0.37 -8.12 13.39
CA LYS A 61 -0.80 -8.58 12.06
C LYS A 61 0.33 -9.25 11.29
N HIS A 62 1.54 -8.69 11.31
CA HIS A 62 2.73 -9.28 10.70
C HIS A 62 3.03 -10.66 11.27
N MET A 63 3.07 -10.78 12.60
CA MET A 63 3.29 -12.06 13.30
C MET A 63 2.21 -13.11 12.97
N LYS A 64 0.96 -12.69 12.75
CA LYS A 64 -0.10 -13.61 12.30
C LYS A 64 0.12 -14.10 10.87
N MET A 65 0.57 -13.23 9.96
CA MET A 65 0.78 -13.60 8.55
C MET A 65 1.97 -14.54 8.36
N GLN A 66 3.05 -14.36 9.13
CA GLN A 66 4.24 -15.23 9.05
C GLN A 66 4.02 -16.67 9.57
N LYS A 67 2.93 -16.90 10.31
CA LYS A 67 2.59 -18.23 10.86
C LYS A 67 1.80 -19.12 9.89
N PHE A 68 1.49 -18.63 8.70
CA PHE A 68 0.88 -19.37 7.59
C PHE A 68 1.86 -19.45 6.43
#